data_AF-A0A9D5D6S6-F1
#
_entry.id   AF-A0A9D5D6S6-F1
#
_cell.length_a   1.000
_cell.length_b   1.000
_cell.length_c   1.000
_cell.angle_alpha   90.00
_cell.angle_beta   90.00
_cell.angle_gamma   90.00
#
_symmetry.space_group_name_H-M   'P 1'
#
loop_
_entity.id
_entity.type
_entity.pdbx_description
1 polymer ?
#
loop_
_entity_poly.entity_id
_entity_poly.type
_entity_poly.pdbx_seq_one_letter_code
_entity_poly.pdbx_strand_id
1 'polypeptide(L)'
;MKKIGLKLGKKWDFTVDPCSGTPAWVGTTSDKDVAVNITCGACNTTYCHIIGVVLKGQDLNGSLPAEFSILIFLEVIDLSRNYLNGTIPAAWASLPLTTLALFGNRITGRIPNELGNIITLQYITFGKST
;
A
#
# COMPACT_ATOMS: atom_id res chain seq x y z
N MET A 1 0.73 8.97 -7.65
CA MET A 1 1.62 7.80 -7.46
C MET A 1 3.12 8.11 -7.48
N LYS A 2 3.66 8.94 -8.40
CA LYS A 2 5.09 9.27 -8.49
C LYS A 2 5.82 9.53 -7.15
N LYS A 3 5.24 10.35 -6.27
CA LYS A 3 5.84 10.68 -4.95
C LYS A 3 5.93 9.48 -4.00
N ILE A 4 4.88 8.66 -3.96
CA ILE A 4 4.84 7.40 -3.19
C ILE A 4 5.93 6.45 -3.70
N GLY A 5 6.02 6.31 -5.03
CA GLY A 5 6.99 5.44 -5.66
C GLY A 5 8.44 5.78 -5.34
N LEU A 6 8.78 7.08 -5.32
CA LEU A 6 10.11 7.54 -4.92
C LEU A 6 10.47 7.16 -3.47
N LYS A 7 9.49 7.02 -2.57
CA LYS A 7 9.70 6.60 -1.18
C LYS A 7 9.86 5.09 -1.01
N LEU A 8 9.12 4.30 -1.79
CA LEU A 8 9.14 2.83 -1.69
C LEU A 8 10.26 2.18 -2.51
N GLY A 9 10.83 2.89 -3.49
CA GLY A 9 11.91 2.43 -4.35
C GLY A 9 11.55 2.52 -5.84
N LYS A 10 12.53 2.83 -6.70
CA LYS A 10 12.33 3.10 -8.14
C LYS A 10 12.12 1.85 -9.02
N LYS A 11 11.63 0.73 -8.47
CA LYS A 11 11.45 -0.51 -9.25
C LYS A 11 10.30 -0.42 -10.27
N TRP A 12 9.36 0.51 -10.10
CA TRP A 12 8.18 0.62 -10.96
C TRP A 12 7.99 1.99 -11.59
N ASP A 13 7.34 2.01 -12.75
CA ASP A 13 7.08 3.23 -13.50
C ASP A 13 5.84 3.99 -12.98
N PHE A 14 6.03 4.75 -11.91
CA PHE A 14 4.99 5.60 -11.31
C PHE A 14 4.65 6.87 -12.09
N THR A 15 5.06 6.97 -13.36
CA THR A 15 4.75 8.09 -14.24
C THR A 15 3.49 7.88 -15.08
N VAL A 16 3.09 6.62 -15.27
CA VAL A 16 1.86 6.24 -15.97
C VAL A 16 0.69 6.24 -14.99
N ASP A 17 -0.50 6.61 -15.47
CA ASP A 17 -1.74 6.48 -14.70
C ASP A 17 -2.04 4.99 -14.47
N PRO A 18 -2.02 4.49 -13.22
CA PRO A 18 -2.32 3.10 -12.94
C PRO A 18 -3.78 2.72 -13.24
N CYS A 19 -4.69 3.69 -13.38
CA CYS A 19 -6.09 3.46 -13.69
C CYS A 19 -6.44 3.54 -15.18
N SER A 20 -5.48 3.87 -16.05
CA SER A 20 -5.70 3.96 -17.50
C SER A 20 -5.49 2.62 -18.25
N GLY A 21 -5.41 1.49 -17.54
CA GLY A 21 -5.48 0.15 -18.13
C GLY A 21 -4.19 -0.39 -18.77
N THR A 22 -3.03 0.25 -18.59
CA THR A 22 -1.76 -0.30 -19.08
C THR A 22 -1.09 -1.18 -18.01
N PRO A 23 -0.69 -2.43 -18.32
CA PRO A 23 -0.26 -3.43 -17.35
C PRO A 23 1.20 -3.26 -16.87
N ALA A 24 1.71 -2.02 -16.74
CA ALA A 24 3.06 -1.76 -16.23
C ALA A 24 3.27 -2.21 -14.76
N TRP A 25 2.19 -2.67 -14.11
CA TRP A 25 2.09 -2.95 -12.68
C TRP A 25 1.74 -4.40 -12.35
N VAL A 26 1.35 -5.22 -13.33
CA VAL A 26 0.84 -6.57 -13.06
C VAL A 26 1.97 -7.56 -13.30
N GLY A 27 2.66 -7.92 -12.22
CA GLY A 27 3.58 -9.06 -12.21
C GLY A 27 2.91 -10.22 -11.48
N THR A 28 2.29 -11.14 -12.21
CA THR A 28 1.85 -12.41 -11.62
C THR A 28 3.06 -13.34 -11.59
N THR A 29 3.57 -13.63 -10.40
CA THR A 29 4.59 -14.67 -10.22
C THR A 29 3.93 -15.94 -9.70
N SER A 30 4.53 -17.10 -9.93
CA SER A 30 4.10 -18.36 -9.29
C SER A 30 4.42 -18.37 -7.79
N ASP A 31 5.22 -17.42 -7.31
CA ASP A 31 5.49 -17.25 -5.90
C ASP A 31 4.33 -16.50 -5.24
N LYS A 32 3.56 -17.23 -4.43
CA LYS A 32 2.47 -16.69 -3.61
C LYS A 32 2.93 -15.56 -2.67
N ASP A 33 4.23 -15.44 -2.44
CA ASP A 33 4.86 -14.45 -1.59
C ASP A 33 5.34 -13.20 -2.34
N VAL A 34 5.10 -13.11 -3.65
CA VAL A 34 5.47 -11.98 -4.50
C VAL A 34 4.27 -11.56 -5.35
N ALA A 35 3.77 -10.33 -5.16
CA ALA A 35 2.66 -9.79 -5.93
C ALA A 35 2.80 -8.28 -6.15
N VAL A 36 2.53 -7.83 -7.38
CA VAL A 36 2.33 -6.42 -7.72
C VAL A 36 0.95 -6.30 -8.34
N ASN A 37 0.06 -5.58 -7.65
CA ASN A 37 -1.28 -5.31 -8.13
C ASN A 37 -1.74 -3.92 -7.66
N ILE A 38 -2.25 -3.13 -8.59
CA ILE A 38 -2.90 -1.85 -8.30
C ILE A 38 -4.35 -1.99 -8.75
N THR A 39 -5.27 -1.85 -7.80
CA THR A 39 -6.70 -1.94 -8.09
C THR A 39 -7.28 -0.53 -8.19
N CYS A 40 -8.01 -0.27 -9.27
CA CYS A 40 -8.76 0.96 -9.46
C CYS A 40 -10.27 0.71 -9.31
N GLY A 41 -10.95 1.69 -8.73
CA GLY A 41 -12.38 1.67 -8.42
C GLY A 41 -12.87 3.07 -8.08
N ALA A 42 -14.02 3.15 -7.41
CA ALA A 42 -14.69 4.44 -7.11
C ALA A 42 -14.77 5.36 -8.36
N CYS A 43 -15.08 4.76 -9.51
CA CYS A 43 -15.05 5.45 -10.79
C CYS A 43 -16.26 6.37 -10.95
N ASN A 44 -16.05 7.51 -11.61
CA ASN A 44 -17.13 8.28 -12.23
C ASN A 44 -17.08 8.09 -13.76
N THR A 45 -17.73 8.98 -14.52
CA THR A 45 -17.76 8.90 -15.98
C THR A 45 -16.44 9.27 -16.68
N THR A 46 -15.45 9.78 -15.95
CA THR A 46 -14.21 10.36 -16.52
C THR A 46 -12.94 9.75 -15.96
N TYR A 47 -12.91 9.41 -14.67
CA TYR A 47 -11.73 8.86 -14.01
C TYR A 47 -12.10 7.83 -12.94
N CYS A 48 -11.16 6.92 -12.70
CA CYS A 48 -11.18 5.99 -11.59
C CYS A 48 -10.11 6.38 -10.57
N HIS A 49 -10.32 5.98 -9.32
CA HIS A 49 -9.39 6.19 -8.24
C HIS A 49 -8.68 4.89 -7.85
N ILE A 50 -7.49 5.01 -7.29
CA ILE A 50 -6.78 3.86 -6.73
C ILE A 50 -7.47 3.48 -5.42
N ILE A 51 -7.97 2.25 -5.36
CA ILE A 51 -8.62 1.68 -4.17
C ILE A 51 -7.77 0.60 -3.51
N GLY A 52 -6.78 0.04 -4.22
CA GLY A 52 -5.91 -0.98 -3.67
C GLY A 52 -4.48 -0.89 -4.17
N VAL A 53 -3.53 -1.03 -3.25
CA VAL A 53 -2.10 -1.12 -3.53
C VAL A 53 -1.55 -2.39 -2.88
N VAL A 54 -1.13 -3.34 -3.70
CA VAL A 54 -0.49 -4.59 -3.29
C VAL A 54 0.91 -4.63 -3.90
N LEU A 55 1.93 -4.57 -3.05
CA LEU A 55 3.34 -4.60 -3.42
C LEU A 55 4.07 -5.58 -2.48
N LYS A 56 3.67 -6.85 -2.54
CA LYS A 56 4.15 -7.91 -1.66
C LYS A 56 5.46 -8.51 -2.19
N GLY A 57 6.48 -8.69 -1.34
CA GLY A 57 7.69 -9.43 -1.74
C GLY A 57 8.55 -8.73 -2.81
N GLN A 58 8.67 -7.40 -2.74
CA GLN A 58 9.27 -6.57 -3.82
C GLN A 58 10.63 -5.98 -3.43
N ASP A 59 11.21 -6.46 -2.33
CA ASP A 59 12.43 -5.91 -1.70
C ASP A 59 12.35 -4.41 -1.41
N LEU A 60 11.15 -3.87 -1.15
CA LEU A 60 11.02 -2.45 -0.84
C LEU A 60 11.72 -2.12 0.46
N ASN A 61 12.34 -0.95 0.52
CA ASN A 61 13.07 -0.48 1.68
C ASN A 61 12.74 1.00 1.93
N GLY A 62 13.14 1.51 3.08
CA GLY A 62 12.78 2.84 3.55
C GLY A 62 11.49 2.82 4.38
N SER A 63 10.96 4.01 4.64
CA SER A 63 9.80 4.21 5.52
C SER A 63 8.47 4.10 4.77
N LEU A 64 7.42 3.68 5.48
CA LEU A 64 6.05 3.72 4.98
C LEU A 64 5.65 5.15 4.54
N PRO A 65 5.09 5.35 3.33
CA PRO A 65 4.76 6.67 2.83
C PRO A 65 3.47 7.20 3.46
N ALA A 66 3.58 8.24 4.29
CA ALA A 66 2.43 8.97 4.79
C ALA A 66 1.54 9.51 3.64
N GLU A 67 2.13 9.76 2.47
CA GLU A 67 1.46 10.24 1.26
C GLU A 67 0.38 9.31 0.72
N PHE A 68 0.25 8.06 1.19
CA PHE A 68 -0.94 7.28 0.86
C PHE A 68 -2.23 7.93 1.33
N SER A 69 -2.20 8.81 2.34
CA SER A 69 -3.37 9.54 2.81
C SER A 69 -4.01 10.46 1.74
N ILE A 70 -3.28 10.79 0.66
CA ILE A 70 -3.85 11.57 -0.46
C ILE A 70 -4.76 10.72 -1.36
N LEU A 71 -4.65 9.39 -1.29
CA LEU A 71 -5.48 8.46 -2.03
C LEU A 71 -6.75 8.20 -1.22
N ILE A 72 -7.66 9.18 -1.16
CA ILE A 72 -8.79 9.20 -0.23
C ILE A 72 -9.79 8.03 -0.39
N PHE A 73 -9.72 7.29 -1.49
CA PHE A 73 -10.52 6.10 -1.76
C PHE A 73 -9.73 4.80 -1.53
N LEU A 74 -8.52 4.86 -0.95
CA LEU A 74 -7.67 3.70 -0.73
C LEU A 74 -8.24 2.83 0.39
N GLU A 75 -8.60 1.60 0.04
CA GLU A 75 -9.21 0.61 0.92
C GLU A 75 -8.20 -0.50 1.29
N VAL A 76 -7.28 -0.83 0.38
CA VAL A 76 -6.35 -1.94 0.56
C VAL A 76 -4.91 -1.46 0.48
N ILE A 77 -4.14 -1.71 1.53
CA ILE A 77 -2.67 -1.62 1.54
C ILE A 77 -2.10 -2.97 1.93
N ASP A 78 -1.42 -3.63 1.00
CA ASP A 78 -0.57 -4.79 1.27
C ASP A 78 0.86 -4.50 0.85
N LEU A 79 1.73 -4.30 1.84
CA LEU A 79 3.16 -4.11 1.66
C LEU A 79 3.94 -5.24 2.35
N SER A 80 3.31 -6.39 2.56
CA SER A 80 3.90 -7.49 3.30
C SER A 80 5.16 -8.06 2.63
N ARG A 81 6.03 -8.68 3.44
CA ARG A 81 7.28 -9.32 3.00
C ARG A 81 8.22 -8.38 2.23
N ASN A 82 8.41 -7.16 2.72
CA ASN A 82 9.44 -6.25 2.22
C ASN A 82 10.48 -5.96 3.33
N TYR A 83 11.39 -5.04 3.07
CA TYR A 83 12.39 -4.56 4.03
C TYR A 83 12.02 -3.18 4.59
N LEU A 84 10.75 -2.79 4.55
CA LEU A 84 10.29 -1.47 5.00
C LEU A 84 10.50 -1.31 6.52
N ASN A 85 10.81 -0.10 6.95
CA ASN A 85 11.17 0.22 8.33
C ASN A 85 10.45 1.49 8.84
N GLY A 86 10.77 1.89 10.07
CA GLY A 86 10.15 3.04 10.72
C GLY A 86 8.77 2.71 11.30
N THR A 87 7.93 3.72 11.48
CA THR A 87 6.62 3.61 12.14
C THR A 87 5.47 3.64 11.14
N ILE A 88 4.31 3.15 11.54
CA ILE A 88 3.08 3.29 10.75
C ILE A 88 2.66 4.77 10.76
N PRO A 89 2.38 5.39 9.60
CA PRO A 89 1.95 6.79 9.56
C PRO A 89 0.54 6.94 10.16
N ALA A 90 0.39 7.80 11.17
CA ALA A 90 -0.93 8.14 11.73
C ALA A 90 -1.89 8.72 10.67
N ALA A 91 -1.35 9.36 9.62
CA ALA A 91 -2.13 9.88 8.49
C ALA A 91 -2.93 8.80 7.74
N TRP A 92 -2.59 7.52 7.87
CA TRP A 92 -3.39 6.44 7.27
C TRP A 92 -4.73 6.25 7.97
N ALA A 93 -4.92 6.80 9.17
CA ALA A 93 -6.20 6.82 9.87
C ALA A 93 -7.29 7.63 9.15
N SER A 94 -6.93 8.48 8.18
CA SER A 94 -7.91 9.23 7.38
C SER A 94 -8.45 8.44 6.20
N LEU A 95 -7.93 7.23 5.95
CA LEU A 95 -8.29 6.41 4.80
C LEU A 95 -9.40 5.42 5.18
N PRO A 96 -10.32 5.08 4.25
CA PRO A 96 -11.36 4.08 4.45
C PRO A 96 -10.78 2.65 4.32
N LEU A 97 -9.67 2.36 5.01
CA LEU A 97 -8.99 1.07 4.87
C LEU A 97 -9.90 -0.07 5.35
N THR A 98 -9.98 -1.12 4.56
CA THR A 98 -10.55 -2.41 4.91
C THR A 98 -9.46 -3.43 5.23
N THR A 99 -8.28 -3.27 4.60
CA THR A 99 -7.14 -4.17 4.72
C THR A 99 -5.84 -3.38 4.88
N LEU A 100 -5.11 -3.67 5.96
CA LEU A 100 -3.75 -3.18 6.19
C LEU A 100 -2.81 -4.35 6.51
N ALA A 101 -2.00 -4.76 5.54
CA ALA A 101 -1.05 -5.86 5.68
C ALA A 101 0.40 -5.38 5.62
N LEU A 102 1.11 -5.51 6.75
CA LEU A 102 2.51 -5.07 6.90
C LEU A 102 3.43 -6.18 7.41
N PHE A 103 2.94 -7.42 7.55
CA PHE A 103 3.75 -8.52 8.09
C PHE A 103 5.02 -8.78 7.26
N GLY A 104 6.07 -9.33 7.89
CA GLY A 104 7.33 -9.60 7.19
C GLY A 104 8.12 -8.35 6.78
N ASN A 105 7.89 -7.21 7.45
CA ASN A 105 8.70 -5.99 7.36
C ASN A 105 9.51 -5.75 8.64
N ARG A 106 10.31 -4.68 8.67
CA ARG A 106 11.11 -4.20 9.80
C ARG A 106 10.47 -2.97 10.47
N ILE A 107 9.13 -2.91 10.46
CA ILE A 107 8.36 -1.83 11.09
C ILE A 107 8.53 -1.91 12.61
N THR A 108 8.82 -0.77 13.23
CA THR A 108 9.05 -0.61 14.66
C THR A 108 8.21 0.53 15.21
N GLY A 109 8.30 0.77 16.52
CA GLY A 109 7.53 1.82 17.20
C GLY A 109 6.12 1.37 17.56
N ARG A 110 5.32 2.34 18.03
CA ARG A 110 3.94 2.09 18.48
C ARG A 110 2.99 2.09 17.29
N ILE A 111 1.96 1.26 17.38
CA ILE A 111 0.80 1.36 16.50
C ILE A 111 0.09 2.68 16.84
N PRO A 112 -0.14 3.58 15.86
CA PRO A 112 -0.83 4.84 16.11
C PRO A 112 -2.25 4.59 16.62
N ASN A 113 -2.64 5.29 17.69
CA ASN A 113 -3.99 5.16 18.26
C ASN A 113 -5.07 5.58 17.26
N GLU A 114 -4.72 6.49 16.35
CA GLU A 114 -5.58 6.99 15.28
C GLU A 114 -6.06 5.87 14.34
N LEU A 115 -5.31 4.76 14.20
CA LEU A 115 -5.79 3.62 13.42
C LEU A 115 -7.07 3.02 13.99
N GLY A 116 -7.35 3.22 15.29
CA GLY A 116 -8.62 2.86 15.92
C GLY A 116 -9.83 3.65 15.39
N ASN A 117 -9.61 4.77 14.69
CA ASN A 117 -10.68 5.55 14.06
C ASN A 117 -11.14 4.96 12.72
N ILE A 118 -10.40 3.99 12.16
CA ILE A 118 -10.75 3.36 10.88
C ILE A 118 -11.81 2.28 11.13
N ILE A 119 -13.08 2.70 11.18
CA ILE A 119 -14.21 1.81 11.46
C ILE A 119 -14.47 0.76 10.36
N THR A 120 -13.91 0.97 9.16
CA THR A 120 -14.02 0.07 8.01
C THR A 120 -13.01 -1.08 8.05
N LEU A 121 -12.03 -1.03 8.96
CA LEU A 121 -10.89 -1.95 8.94
C LEU A 121 -11.31 -3.34 9.40
N GLN A 122 -11.12 -4.33 8.53
CA GLN A 122 -11.51 -5.72 8.76
C GLN A 122 -10.29 -6.62 8.97
N TYR A 123 -9.20 -6.33 8.27
CA TYR A 123 -7.98 -7.13 8.33
C TYR A 123 -6.77 -6.26 8.61
N ILE A 124 -6.03 -6.61 9.64
CA ILE A 124 -4.82 -5.91 10.05
C ILE A 124 -3.73 -6.89 10.42
N THR A 125 -2.54 -6.73 9.84
CA THR A 125 -1.35 -7.48 10.25
C THR A 125 -0.18 -6.54 10.46
N PHE A 126 0.46 -6.70 11.61
CA PHE A 126 1.68 -5.98 11.97
C PHE A 126 2.85 -6.94 12.08
N GLY A 127 4.05 -6.44 11.76
CA GLY A 127 5.23 -7.28 11.55
C GLY A 127 5.80 -7.90 12.83
N LYS A 128 5.84 -9.24 12.86
CA LYS A 128 7.08 -10.03 12.84
C LYS A 128 6.81 -11.41 12.22
N SER A 129 7.72 -11.91 11.37
CA SER A 129 7.93 -13.36 11.21
C SER A 129 9.35 -13.62 11.71
N THR A 130 9.42 -14.20 12.92
CA THR A 130 10.58 -14.73 13.66
C THR A 130 11.87 -13.91 13.64
#